data_AF-A0A4Z1GUS3-F1
#
_entry.id   AF-A0A4Z1GUS3-F1
#
_cell.length_a   1.000
_cell.length_b   1.000
_cell.length_c   1.000
_cell.angle_alpha   90.00
_cell.angle_beta   90.00
_cell.angle_gamma   90.00
#
_symmetry.space_group_name_H-M   'P 1'
#
loop_
_entity.id
_entity.type
_entity.pdbx_description
1 polymer ?
#
loop_
_entity_poly.entity_id
_entity_poly.type
_entity_poly.pdbx_seq_one_letter_code
_entity_poly.pdbx_strand_id
1 'polypeptide(L)'
;MPWPPYKKPTPKNKWSIYPSLHDNVARLLAEHNLEFEFHPIDDPISCTKEYDTNIMGKFRCRKRACPSHGWSSKKIAITIPLQEL
;
A
#
# COMPACT_ATOMS: atom_id res chain seq x y z
N MET A 1 -42.62 4.67 15.39
CA MET A 1 -41.18 4.91 15.63
C MET A 1 -40.57 5.41 14.33
N PRO A 2 -39.86 6.54 14.31
CA PRO A 2 -39.21 7.03 13.10
C PRO A 2 -37.98 6.15 12.78
N TRP A 3 -37.79 5.85 11.49
CA TRP A 3 -36.66 5.06 11.02
C TRP A 3 -35.33 5.81 11.27
N PRO A 4 -34.24 5.11 11.59
CA PRO A 4 -32.93 5.74 11.69
C PRO A 4 -32.58 6.39 10.35
N PRO A 5 -31.98 7.59 10.34
CA PRO A 5 -31.52 8.21 9.10
C PRO A 5 -30.55 7.26 8.39
N TYR A 6 -30.81 7.01 7.11
CA TYR A 6 -29.99 6.15 6.28
C TYR A 6 -28.55 6.66 6.26
N LYS A 7 -27.64 5.89 6.88
CA LYS A 7 -26.20 6.14 6.79
C LYS A 7 -25.71 5.53 5.49
N LYS A 8 -25.29 6.36 4.53
CA LYS A 8 -24.56 5.88 3.34
C LYS A 8 -23.41 4.99 3.83
N PRO A 9 -23.31 3.72 3.37
CA PRO A 9 -22.17 2.88 3.70
C PRO A 9 -20.90 3.60 3.28
N THR A 10 -20.00 3.85 4.22
CA THR A 10 -18.66 4.34 3.88
C THR A 10 -17.99 3.30 2.99
N PRO A 11 -17.39 3.69 1.84
CA PRO A 11 -16.62 2.77 1.02
C PRO A 11 -15.61 2.05 1.91
N LYS A 12 -15.70 0.72 1.97
CA LYS A 12 -14.90 -0.11 2.89
C LYS A 12 -13.43 -0.16 2.47
N ASN A 13 -13.14 0.08 1.20
CA ASN A 13 -11.79 -0.01 0.64
C ASN A 13 -11.40 1.38 0.14
N LYS A 14 -10.72 2.15 0.99
CA LYS A 14 -10.00 3.35 0.53
C LYS A 14 -8.60 2.88 0.16
N TRP A 15 -8.41 2.51 -1.09
CA TRP A 15 -7.06 2.34 -1.60
C TRP A 15 -6.39 3.71 -1.66
N SER A 16 -5.06 3.70 -1.77
CA SER A 16 -4.29 4.93 -1.93
C SER A 16 -3.18 4.63 -2.91
N ILE A 17 -3.32 5.16 -4.11
CA ILE A 17 -2.30 5.07 -5.15
C ILE A 17 -1.39 6.29 -5.03
N TYR A 18 -0.09 6.07 -5.22
CA TYR A 18 0.92 7.13 -5.20
C TYR A 18 1.64 7.16 -6.56
N PRO A 19 1.05 7.77 -7.60
CA PRO A 19 1.63 7.80 -8.95
C PRO A 19 3.04 8.39 -8.99
N SER A 20 3.33 9.35 -8.12
CA SER A 20 4.65 9.96 -7.98
C SER A 20 5.76 8.99 -7.53
N LEU A 21 5.40 7.78 -7.07
CA LEU A 21 6.33 6.74 -6.68
C LEU A 21 6.47 5.62 -7.73
N HIS A 22 5.64 5.60 -8.78
CA HIS A 22 5.60 4.48 -9.75
C HIS A 22 6.97 4.23 -10.37
N ASP A 23 7.67 5.25 -10.87
CA ASP A 23 9.00 5.09 -11.48
C ASP A 23 10.04 4.54 -10.49
N ASN A 24 9.99 5.00 -9.24
CA ASN A 24 10.89 4.54 -8.19
C ASN A 24 10.63 3.06 -7.86
N VAL A 25 9.36 2.65 -7.78
CA VAL A 25 8.97 1.27 -7.52
C VAL A 25 9.31 0.38 -8.72
N ALA A 26 9.03 0.83 -9.96
CA ALA A 26 9.36 0.11 -11.19
C ALA A 26 10.85 -0.23 -11.26
N ARG A 27 11.72 0.74 -10.94
CA ARG A 27 13.17 0.52 -10.91
C ARG A 27 13.59 -0.54 -9.90
N LEU A 28 12.98 -0.56 -8.71
CA LEU A 28 13.28 -1.56 -7.68
C LEU A 28 12.78 -2.96 -8.08
N LEU A 29 11.65 -3.04 -8.78
CA LEU A 29 11.11 -4.31 -9.29
C LEU A 29 11.98 -4.88 -10.43
N ALA A 30 12.47 -4.01 -11.31
CA ALA A 30 13.36 -4.40 -12.40
C ALA A 30 14.67 -5.07 -11.90
N GLU A 31 15.19 -4.67 -10.73
CA GLU A 31 16.35 -5.33 -10.08
C GLU A 31 16.09 -6.82 -9.77
N HIS A 32 14.82 -7.23 -9.72
CA HIS A 32 14.36 -8.60 -9.49
C HIS A 32 13.79 -9.27 -10.75
N ASN A 33 13.98 -8.69 -11.94
CA ASN A 33 13.35 -9.12 -13.21
C ASN A 33 11.81 -9.13 -13.14
N LEU A 34 11.24 -8.18 -12.40
CA LEU A 34 9.80 -7.98 -12.30
C LEU A 34 9.42 -6.72 -13.06
N GLU A 35 8.63 -6.89 -14.13
CA GLU A 35 8.11 -5.80 -14.94
C GLU A 35 6.59 -5.72 -14.78
N PHE A 36 6.11 -4.57 -14.32
CA PHE A 36 4.69 -4.32 -14.09
C PHE A 36 4.31 -2.95 -14.63
N GLU A 37 3.11 -2.88 -15.21
CA GLU A 37 2.45 -1.62 -15.54
C GLU A 37 1.58 -1.19 -14.36
N PHE A 38 1.75 0.05 -13.91
CA PHE A 38 1.00 0.58 -12.76
C PHE A 38 -0.27 1.27 -13.24
N HIS A 39 -1.40 0.88 -12.67
CA HIS A 39 -2.69 1.48 -13.01
C HIS A 39 -2.72 2.97 -12.62
N PRO A 40 -3.16 3.87 -13.51
CA PRO A 40 -3.11 5.32 -13.26
C PRO A 40 -4.25 5.81 -12.35
N ILE A 41 -5.31 5.02 -12.20
CA ILE A 41 -6.52 5.39 -11.47
C ILE A 41 -6.86 4.37 -10.38
N ASP A 42 -7.42 4.87 -9.29
CA ASP A 42 -7.94 4.05 -8.19
C ASP A 42 -9.36 3.59 -8.53
N ASP A 43 -9.45 2.52 -9.34
CA ASP A 43 -10.71 1.87 -9.66
C ASP A 43 -10.79 0.48 -9.01
N PRO A 44 -11.71 0.25 -8.06
CA PRO A 44 -11.93 -1.07 -7.48
C PRO A 44 -12.54 -2.08 -8.47
N ILE A 45 -13.03 -1.66 -9.64
CA ILE A 45 -13.73 -2.52 -10.61
C ILE A 45 -12.76 -3.45 -11.37
N SER A 46 -11.49 -3.08 -11.53
CA SER A 46 -10.49 -3.86 -12.28
C SER A 46 -9.70 -4.88 -11.43
N CYS A 47 -10.04 -5.06 -10.15
CA CYS A 47 -9.31 -5.98 -9.28
C CYS A 47 -9.70 -7.44 -9.54
N THR A 48 -8.75 -8.23 -10.06
CA THR A 48 -8.97 -9.66 -10.36
C THR A 48 -8.51 -10.57 -9.23
N LYS A 49 -7.56 -10.11 -8.42
CA LYS A 49 -7.04 -10.85 -7.27
C LYS A 49 -6.53 -9.92 -6.19
N GLU A 50 -6.74 -10.31 -4.94
CA GLU A 50 -6.19 -9.63 -3.76
C GLU A 50 -5.22 -10.55 -3.03
N TYR A 51 -4.16 -9.97 -2.47
CA TYR A 51 -3.20 -10.68 -1.64
C TYR A 51 -2.95 -9.92 -0.33
N ASP A 52 -3.48 -10.46 0.77
CA ASP A 52 -3.26 -9.92 2.11
C ASP A 52 -1.88 -10.33 2.62
N THR A 53 -1.12 -9.34 3.06
CA THR A 53 0.19 -9.54 3.66
C THR A 53 0.48 -8.45 4.69
N ASN A 54 1.72 -8.37 5.14
CA ASN A 54 2.16 -7.31 6.01
C ASN A 54 3.53 -6.78 5.62
N ILE A 55 3.71 -5.47 5.80
CA ILE A 55 5.01 -4.82 5.67
C ILE A 55 5.60 -4.65 7.08
N MET A 56 6.87 -5.00 7.21
CA MET A 56 7.69 -4.68 8.36
C MET A 56 8.98 -4.01 7.88
N GLY A 57 9.27 -2.85 8.43
CA GLY A 57 10.46 -2.07 8.15
C GLY A 57 11.28 -1.81 9.41
N LYS A 58 12.56 -1.51 9.21
CA LYS A 58 13.45 -1.00 10.24
C LYS A 58 14.04 0.33 9.80
N PHE A 59 13.74 1.38 10.55
CA PHE A 59 14.33 2.70 10.37
C PHE A 59 15.68 2.71 11.06
N ARG A 60 16.75 3.00 10.32
CA ARG A 60 18.11 3.06 10.87
C ARG A 60 18.43 4.49 11.30
N CYS A 61 18.86 4.66 12.54
CA CYS A 61 19.39 5.93 13.03
C CYS A 61 20.88 6.01 12.68
N ARG A 62 21.27 6.95 11.81
CA ARG A 62 22.68 7.09 11.37
C ARG A 62 23.55 7.90 12.34
N LYS A 63 22.95 8.59 13.31
CA LYS A 63 23.68 9.40 14.29
C LYS A 63 24.39 8.49 15.29
N ARG A 64 25.70 8.69 15.50
CA ARG A 64 26.50 7.89 16.46
C ARG A 64 26.00 8.02 17.90
N ALA A 65 25.47 9.18 18.28
CA ALA A 65 24.93 9.44 19.62
C ALA A 65 23.55 8.80 19.87
N CYS A 66 22.99 8.07 18.89
CA CYS A 66 21.64 7.51 18.96
C CYS A 66 21.67 6.19 19.74
N PRO A 67 21.10 6.11 20.95
CA PRO A 67 21.23 4.91 21.79
C PRO A 67 20.51 3.69 21.20
N SER A 68 19.37 3.90 20.55
CA SER A 68 18.54 2.83 19.99
C SER A 68 18.99 2.31 18.62
N HIS A 69 19.94 2.99 17.96
CA HIS A 69 20.40 2.69 16.59
C HIS A 69 19.29 2.67 15.50
N GLY A 70 18.04 2.99 15.86
CA GLY A 70 16.88 2.89 14.97
C GLY A 70 15.60 2.48 15.70
N TRP A 71 14.53 2.26 14.95
CA TRP A 71 13.25 1.72 15.43
C TRP A 71 12.59 0.86 14.35
N SER A 72 11.69 -0.05 14.73
CA SER A 72 10.91 -0.84 13.77
C SER A 72 9.58 -0.14 13.47
N SER A 73 9.03 -0.36 12.27
CA SER A 73 7.66 0.05 11.94
C SER A 73 6.59 -0.79 12.64
N LYS A 74 7.00 -1.91 13.27
CA LYS A 74 6.13 -3.03 13.63
C LYS A 74 5.39 -3.57 12.39
N LYS A 75 4.35 -4.38 12.59
CA LYS A 75 3.58 -5.02 11.52
C LYS A 75 2.48 -4.08 11.03
N ILE A 76 2.53 -3.72 9.75
CA ILE A 76 1.47 -2.97 9.07
C ILE A 76 0.80 -3.94 8.12
N ALA A 77 -0.49 -4.23 8.35
CA ALA A 77 -1.27 -5.05 7.43
C ALA A 77 -1.53 -4.27 6.13
N ILE A 78 -1.37 -4.95 5.01
CA ILE A 78 -1.63 -4.40 3.68
C ILE A 78 -2.34 -5.44 2.82
N THR A 79 -3.04 -4.96 1.80
CA THR A 79 -3.58 -5.78 0.72
C THR A 79 -2.95 -5.32 -0.58
N ILE A 80 -2.49 -6.25 -1.40
CA ILE A 80 -1.94 -5.98 -2.72
C ILE A 80 -3.00 -6.41 -3.76
N PRO A 81 -3.64 -5.47 -4.47
CA PRO A 81 -4.52 -5.80 -5.56
C PRO A 81 -3.71 -6.07 -6.83
N LEU A 82 -4.10 -7.11 -7.57
CA LEU A 82 -3.71 -7.34 -8.95
C LEU A 82 -4.87 -6.90 -9.85
N GLN A 83 -4.54 -6.13 -10.88
CA GLN A 83 -5.49 -5.62 -11.85
C GLN A 83 -5.11 -6.11 -13.24
N GLU A 84 -6.11 -6.46 -14.04
CA GLU A 84 -5.93 -6.68 -15.48
C GLU A 84 -6.13 -5.35 -16.21
N LEU A 85 -5.36 -5.13 -17.27
CA LEU A 85 -5.45 -3.96 -18.15
C LEU A 85 -6.57 -4.12 -19.18
#